data_AF-A0A3A4RX48-F1
#
_entry.id   AF-A0A3A4RX48-F1
#
_cell.length_a   1.000
_cell.length_b   1.000
_cell.length_c   1.000
_cell.angle_alpha   90.00
_cell.angle_beta   90.00
_cell.angle_gamma   90.00
#
_symmetry.space_group_name_H-M   'P 1'
#
loop_
_entity.id
_entity.type
_entity.pdbx_description
1 polymer ?
#
loop_
_entity_poly.entity_id
_entity_poly.type
_entity_poly.pdbx_seq_one_letter_code
_entity_poly.pdbx_strand_id
1 'polypeptide(L)'
;MMAEDVLMKNSKTQSSMKRKILVLDDQGSFPEDLMEYAVHLAERLRHDLLVLSADTAWEGEGFRKRAGDMAKAFRTKAEANGIGCESMVRKGDLGAVIQEIKEKEKRIGFILTDAGIDRRIIAEHIPLPIFSMESKHHRNGGMLMTKRATDQKKKTAMKTAGFGVITAILYAAVFMNADTVMNYFTRGGWYAALPVASVFIFSFAHGAFAGNLWSLLGIEAVQKDALREVERKVIQKKQKIAKKPRAYSYVNPFHRI
;
A
#
# COMPACT_ATOMS: atom_id res chain seq x y z
N MET A 1 -4.17 30.72 -48.85
CA MET A 1 -5.03 29.81 -48.05
C MET A 1 -4.49 28.36 -48.01
N MET A 2 -3.16 28.16 -48.07
CA MET A 2 -2.54 26.80 -48.08
C MET A 2 -1.36 26.65 -47.09
N ALA A 3 -1.11 27.65 -46.23
CA ALA A 3 0.00 27.63 -45.29
C ALA A 3 -0.40 27.16 -43.87
N GLU A 4 -1.66 27.28 -43.49
CA GLU A 4 -2.14 26.89 -42.14
C GLU A 4 -2.40 25.37 -42.01
N ASP A 5 -2.77 24.69 -43.09
CA ASP A 5 -2.99 23.24 -43.09
C ASP A 5 -1.69 22.42 -42.93
N VAL A 6 -0.55 22.99 -43.32
CA VAL A 6 0.77 22.32 -43.21
C VAL A 6 1.28 22.34 -41.76
N LEU A 7 0.93 23.37 -40.98
CA LEU A 7 1.31 23.50 -39.57
C LEU A 7 0.45 22.62 -38.65
N MET A 8 -0.84 22.42 -38.95
CA MET A 8 -1.72 21.56 -38.15
C MET A 8 -1.44 20.05 -38.30
N LYS A 9 -0.85 19.61 -39.42
CA LYS A 9 -0.52 18.19 -39.64
C LYS A 9 0.75 17.74 -38.90
N ASN A 10 1.62 18.69 -38.55
CA ASN A 10 2.91 18.40 -37.93
C ASN A 10 2.82 18.20 -36.39
N SER A 11 1.81 18.77 -35.74
CA SER A 11 1.59 18.62 -34.28
C SER A 11 1.08 17.22 -33.90
N LYS A 12 0.20 16.63 -34.72
CA LYS A 12 -0.27 15.23 -34.53
C LYS A 12 0.82 14.20 -34.78
N THR A 13 1.76 14.49 -35.68
CA THR A 13 2.84 13.55 -36.05
C THR A 13 3.99 13.58 -35.03
N GLN A 14 4.22 14.70 -34.33
CA GLN A 14 5.23 14.78 -33.26
C GLN A 14 4.80 14.16 -31.91
N SER A 15 3.50 14.08 -31.60
CA SER A 15 3.01 13.42 -30.38
C SER A 15 3.33 11.90 -30.35
N SER A 16 3.42 11.27 -31.52
CA SER A 16 3.80 9.86 -31.70
C SER A 16 5.24 9.51 -31.27
N MET A 17 6.15 10.50 -31.22
CA MET A 17 7.56 10.25 -30.87
C MET A 17 7.90 10.53 -29.39
N LYS A 18 7.08 11.29 -28.68
CA LYS A 18 7.31 11.61 -27.26
C LYS A 18 6.87 10.44 -26.38
N ARG A 19 7.58 10.25 -25.26
CA ARG A 19 7.16 9.28 -24.24
C ARG A 19 5.91 9.83 -23.54
N LYS A 20 4.99 8.94 -23.18
CA LYS A 20 3.77 9.28 -22.44
C LYS A 20 3.94 8.93 -20.95
N ILE A 21 3.41 9.77 -20.07
CA ILE A 21 3.23 9.48 -18.65
C ILE A 21 1.80 9.01 -18.47
N LEU A 22 1.61 7.79 -17.97
CA LEU A 22 0.29 7.23 -17.72
C LEU A 22 -0.16 7.61 -16.31
N VAL A 23 -1.22 8.41 -16.19
CA VAL A 23 -1.84 8.77 -14.91
C VAL A 23 -3.08 7.90 -14.72
N LEU A 24 -3.11 7.11 -13.65
CA LEU A 24 -4.17 6.15 -13.37
C LEU A 24 -5.04 6.59 -12.20
N ASP A 25 -6.35 6.41 -12.37
CA ASP A 25 -7.36 6.55 -11.32
C ASP A 25 -8.45 5.48 -11.46
N ASP A 26 -8.98 5.00 -10.33
CA ASP A 26 -10.05 4.01 -10.26
C ASP A 26 -11.37 4.54 -9.65
N GLN A 27 -11.39 5.78 -9.15
CA GLN A 27 -12.58 6.41 -8.55
C GLN A 27 -13.30 7.42 -9.46
N GLY A 28 -12.68 7.76 -10.60
CA GLY A 28 -13.15 8.82 -11.49
C GLY A 28 -12.93 10.22 -10.90
N SER A 29 -11.97 10.37 -9.99
CA SER A 29 -11.62 11.62 -9.31
C SER A 29 -10.10 11.71 -9.13
N PHE A 30 -9.48 12.68 -9.81
CA PHE A 30 -8.06 12.98 -9.64
C PHE A 30 -7.88 14.05 -8.56
N PRO A 31 -7.05 13.82 -7.53
CA PRO A 31 -6.68 14.86 -6.58
C PRO A 31 -5.98 16.02 -7.30
N GLU A 32 -6.27 17.25 -6.91
CA GLU A 32 -5.67 18.42 -7.55
C GLU A 32 -4.13 18.43 -7.46
N ASP A 33 -3.59 17.99 -6.32
CA ASP A 33 -2.15 17.80 -6.11
C ASP A 33 -1.53 16.87 -7.16
N LEU A 34 -2.22 15.77 -7.48
CA LEU A 34 -1.75 14.77 -8.43
C LEU A 34 -1.75 15.34 -9.85
N MET A 35 -2.78 16.10 -10.20
CA MET A 35 -2.88 16.76 -11.50
C MET A 35 -1.75 17.78 -11.68
N GLU A 36 -1.50 18.61 -10.67
CA GLU A 36 -0.43 19.60 -10.71
C GLU A 36 0.95 18.97 -10.83
N TYR A 37 1.20 17.94 -10.01
CA TYR A 37 2.46 17.21 -10.08
C TYR A 37 2.65 16.52 -11.42
N ALA A 38 1.61 15.88 -11.97
CA ALA A 38 1.69 15.22 -13.27
C ALA A 38 2.02 16.21 -14.39
N VAL A 39 1.38 17.38 -14.39
CA VAL A 39 1.64 18.46 -15.36
C VAL A 39 3.07 18.98 -15.23
N HIS A 40 3.52 19.32 -14.03
CA HIS A 40 4.89 19.79 -13.81
C HIS A 40 5.94 18.73 -14.20
N LEU A 41 5.67 17.45 -13.93
CA LEU A 41 6.56 16.37 -14.28
C LEU A 41 6.64 16.16 -15.80
N ALA A 42 5.49 16.22 -16.47
CA ALA A 42 5.41 16.11 -17.92
C ALA A 42 6.13 17.27 -18.62
N GLU A 43 5.99 18.50 -18.11
CA GLU A 43 6.69 19.68 -18.62
C GLU A 43 8.22 19.49 -18.54
N ARG A 44 8.72 19.15 -17.34
CA ARG A 44 10.16 18.98 -17.08
C ARG A 44 10.78 17.87 -17.91
N LEU A 45 10.05 16.79 -18.12
CA LEU A 45 10.53 15.64 -18.89
C LEU A 45 10.22 15.76 -20.39
N ARG A 46 9.46 16.78 -20.82
CA ARG A 46 8.91 16.91 -22.18
C ARG A 46 8.15 15.66 -22.63
N HIS A 47 7.39 15.08 -21.73
CA HIS A 47 6.53 13.91 -22.00
C HIS A 47 5.09 14.38 -22.23
N ASP A 48 4.33 13.61 -23.01
CA ASP A 48 2.89 13.80 -23.14
C ASP A 48 2.17 13.07 -21.98
N LEU A 49 0.95 13.49 -21.65
CA LEU A 49 0.14 12.90 -20.57
C LEU A 49 -0.94 11.99 -21.16
N LEU A 50 -1.06 10.79 -20.60
CA LEU A 50 -2.14 9.86 -20.87
C LEU A 50 -2.91 9.62 -19.56
N VAL A 51 -4.10 10.18 -19.47
CA VAL A 51 -4.99 10.07 -18.32
C VAL A 51 -5.92 8.88 -18.54
N LEU A 52 -5.91 7.93 -17.62
CA LEU A 52 -6.77 6.77 -17.66
C LEU A 52 -7.60 6.68 -16.37
N SER A 53 -8.91 6.66 -16.55
CA SER A 53 -9.85 6.33 -15.48
C SER A 53 -10.48 4.96 -15.76
N ALA A 54 -10.24 4.00 -14.86
CA ALA A 54 -10.78 2.65 -14.94
C ALA A 54 -12.01 2.53 -14.04
N ASP A 55 -13.17 2.23 -14.63
CA ASP A 55 -14.41 1.94 -13.90
C ASP A 55 -14.35 0.50 -13.37
N THR A 56 -13.71 0.33 -12.22
CA THR A 56 -13.58 -0.97 -11.53
C THR A 56 -14.86 -1.33 -10.76
N ALA A 57 -15.64 -0.33 -10.35
CA ALA A 57 -16.89 -0.48 -9.60
C ALA A 57 -18.12 -0.68 -10.51
N TRP A 58 -17.95 -0.64 -11.83
CA TRP A 58 -19.02 -0.77 -12.83
C TRP A 58 -20.14 0.26 -12.64
N GLU A 59 -19.79 1.46 -12.19
CA GLU A 59 -20.72 2.56 -11.92
C GLU A 59 -21.39 3.11 -13.19
N GLY A 60 -20.77 2.91 -14.36
CA GLY A 60 -21.38 3.23 -15.64
C GLY A 60 -21.36 4.71 -15.98
N GLU A 61 -22.54 5.32 -16.24
CA GLU A 61 -22.60 6.69 -16.76
C GLU A 61 -22.18 7.76 -15.74
N GLY A 62 -22.45 7.53 -14.45
CA GLY A 62 -22.04 8.45 -13.39
C GLY A 62 -20.52 8.61 -13.33
N PHE A 63 -19.81 7.48 -13.39
CA PHE A 63 -18.35 7.47 -13.47
C PHE A 63 -17.84 8.14 -14.74
N ARG A 64 -18.42 7.81 -15.92
CA ARG A 64 -18.01 8.40 -17.20
C ARG A 64 -18.14 9.92 -17.21
N LYS A 65 -19.19 10.45 -16.58
CA LYS A 65 -19.40 11.90 -16.45
C LYS A 65 -18.33 12.55 -15.55
N ARG A 66 -18.11 12.01 -14.35
CA ARG A 66 -17.10 12.54 -13.40
C ARG A 66 -15.68 12.45 -13.98
N ALA A 67 -15.31 11.29 -14.53
CA ALA A 67 -14.02 11.09 -15.18
C ALA A 67 -13.86 12.01 -16.40
N GLY A 68 -14.92 12.25 -17.17
CA GLY A 68 -14.93 13.17 -18.31
C GLY A 68 -14.75 14.63 -17.89
N ASP A 69 -15.43 15.08 -16.84
CA ASP A 69 -15.29 16.44 -16.31
C ASP A 69 -13.88 16.66 -15.74
N MET A 70 -13.33 15.66 -15.04
CA MET A 70 -11.97 15.74 -14.52
C MET A 70 -10.92 15.68 -15.63
N ALA A 71 -11.12 14.86 -16.67
CA ALA A 71 -10.27 14.83 -17.84
C ALA A 71 -10.22 16.17 -18.56
N LYS A 72 -11.33 16.91 -18.64
CA LYS A 72 -11.35 18.29 -19.18
C LYS A 72 -10.53 19.25 -18.33
N ALA A 73 -10.66 19.18 -17.00
CA ALA A 73 -9.85 19.99 -16.09
C ALA A 73 -8.36 19.70 -16.26
N PHE A 74 -7.99 18.42 -16.32
CA PHE A 74 -6.63 17.95 -16.53
C PHE A 74 -6.07 18.44 -17.87
N ARG A 75 -6.86 18.33 -18.95
CA ARG A 75 -6.50 18.78 -20.28
C ARG A 75 -6.29 20.29 -20.33
N THR A 76 -7.16 21.07 -19.70
CA THR A 76 -7.03 22.53 -19.63
C THR A 76 -5.72 22.92 -18.92
N LYS A 77 -5.38 22.24 -17.81
CA LYS A 77 -4.13 22.48 -17.05
C LYS A 77 -2.89 22.05 -17.85
N ALA A 78 -2.97 20.98 -18.62
CA ALA A 78 -1.89 20.51 -19.48
C ALA A 78 -1.66 21.41 -20.71
N GLU A 79 -2.74 21.84 -21.38
CA GLU A 79 -2.68 22.73 -22.55
C GLU A 79 -2.13 24.11 -22.18
N ALA A 80 -2.46 24.63 -20.99
CA ALA A 80 -1.87 25.86 -20.46
C ALA A 80 -0.33 25.81 -20.37
N ASN A 81 0.24 24.60 -20.25
CA ASN A 81 1.69 24.37 -20.18
C ASN A 81 2.27 23.80 -21.49
N GLY A 82 1.49 23.77 -22.58
CA GLY A 82 1.93 23.26 -23.88
C GLY A 82 2.16 21.74 -23.93
N ILE A 83 1.51 20.97 -23.06
CA ILE A 83 1.65 19.52 -22.93
C ILE A 83 0.48 18.82 -23.65
N GLY A 84 0.78 17.82 -24.47
CA GLY A 84 -0.25 16.98 -25.09
C GLY A 84 -0.93 16.11 -24.04
N CYS A 85 -2.26 16.19 -23.91
CA CYS A 85 -3.03 15.39 -22.97
C CYS A 85 -4.09 14.55 -23.69
N GLU A 86 -4.00 13.24 -23.54
CA GLU A 86 -4.99 12.27 -24.01
C GLU A 86 -5.70 11.66 -22.81
N SER A 87 -7.04 11.59 -22.84
CA SER A 87 -7.83 11.01 -21.76
C SER A 87 -8.65 9.83 -22.26
N MET A 88 -8.61 8.71 -21.54
CA MET A 88 -9.38 7.52 -21.84
C MET A 88 -10.15 7.06 -20.61
N VAL A 89 -11.39 6.66 -20.83
CA VAL A 89 -12.21 5.97 -19.84
C VAL A 89 -12.40 4.54 -20.32
N ARG A 90 -12.17 3.57 -19.43
CA ARG A 90 -12.34 2.14 -19.72
C ARG A 90 -13.09 1.46 -18.59
N LYS A 91 -13.82 0.41 -18.94
CA LYS A 91 -14.52 -0.45 -17.98
C LYS A 91 -13.72 -1.73 -17.81
N GLY A 92 -13.71 -2.26 -16.59
CA GLY A 92 -13.11 -3.56 -16.30
C GLY A 92 -12.04 -3.49 -15.24
N ASP A 93 -11.40 -4.64 -15.01
CA ASP A 93 -10.34 -4.77 -14.03
C ASP A 93 -9.13 -3.90 -14.40
N LEU A 94 -8.54 -3.27 -13.38
CA LEU A 94 -7.43 -2.35 -13.56
C LEU A 94 -6.23 -3.00 -14.27
N GLY A 95 -5.91 -4.27 -13.96
CA GLY A 95 -4.82 -4.99 -14.60
C GLY A 95 -5.06 -5.23 -16.10
N ALA A 96 -6.26 -5.67 -16.45
CA ALA A 96 -6.66 -5.91 -17.84
C ALA A 96 -6.66 -4.61 -18.67
N VAL A 97 -7.20 -3.52 -18.12
CA VAL A 97 -7.24 -2.21 -18.78
C VAL A 97 -5.82 -1.67 -19.01
N ILE A 98 -4.93 -1.80 -18.03
CA ILE A 98 -3.54 -1.36 -18.15
C ILE A 98 -2.77 -2.20 -19.18
N GLN A 99 -3.03 -3.51 -19.25
CA GLN A 99 -2.45 -4.38 -20.27
C GLN A 99 -2.90 -3.98 -21.68
N GLU A 100 -4.19 -3.73 -21.89
CA GLU A 100 -4.73 -3.27 -23.17
C GLU A 100 -4.07 -1.96 -23.61
N ILE A 101 -3.90 -1.01 -22.69
CA ILE A 101 -3.27 0.28 -23.00
C ILE A 101 -1.80 0.12 -23.32
N LYS A 102 -1.07 -0.75 -22.62
CA LYS A 102 0.33 -1.03 -22.94
C LYS A 102 0.50 -1.61 -24.34
N GLU A 103 -0.39 -2.50 -24.76
CA GLU A 103 -0.36 -3.09 -26.10
C GLU A 103 -0.63 -2.04 -27.19
N LYS A 104 -1.53 -1.10 -26.90
CA LYS A 104 -1.91 0.00 -27.80
C LYS A 104 -0.88 1.14 -27.82
N GLU A 105 -0.24 1.43 -26.69
CA GLU A 105 0.68 2.56 -26.49
C GLU A 105 2.09 2.07 -26.12
N LYS A 106 2.95 1.94 -27.13
CA LYS A 106 4.27 1.30 -27.01
C LYS A 106 5.35 2.15 -26.33
N ARG A 107 5.05 3.39 -25.89
CA ARG A 107 6.04 4.34 -25.35
C ARG A 107 5.61 5.00 -24.03
N ILE A 108 5.13 4.21 -23.08
CA ILE A 108 4.86 4.68 -21.71
C ILE A 108 6.17 4.67 -20.90
N GLY A 109 6.55 5.82 -20.34
CA GLY A 109 7.78 5.94 -19.55
C GLY A 109 7.62 5.38 -18.14
N PHE A 110 6.54 5.76 -17.47
CA PHE A 110 6.21 5.33 -16.12
C PHE A 110 4.73 5.63 -15.82
N ILE A 111 4.26 5.07 -14.71
CA ILE A 111 2.87 5.15 -14.27
C ILE A 111 2.83 6.03 -13.01
N LEU A 112 1.90 6.97 -12.98
CA LEU A 112 1.60 7.82 -11.84
C LEU A 112 0.21 7.44 -11.30
N THR A 113 0.12 7.14 -10.01
CA THR A 113 -1.14 6.74 -9.36
C THR A 113 -1.42 7.57 -8.12
N ASP A 114 -2.66 7.61 -7.68
CA ASP A 114 -2.97 7.99 -6.31
C ASP A 114 -2.60 6.84 -5.34
N ALA A 115 -2.42 7.17 -4.06
CA ALA A 115 -2.11 6.20 -3.00
C ALA A 115 -3.23 5.16 -2.77
N GLY A 116 -4.45 5.43 -3.24
CA GLY A 116 -5.57 4.49 -3.17
C GLY A 116 -5.40 3.22 -4.03
N ILE A 117 -4.54 3.26 -5.06
CA ILE A 117 -4.39 2.17 -6.02
C ILE A 117 -3.28 1.20 -5.57
N ASP A 118 -3.59 -0.09 -5.50
CA ASP A 118 -2.60 -1.11 -5.11
C ASP A 118 -1.53 -1.27 -6.19
N ARG A 119 -0.32 -0.77 -5.88
CA ARG A 119 0.88 -0.91 -6.71
C ARG A 119 1.18 -2.35 -7.11
N ARG A 120 0.79 -3.34 -6.30
CA ARG A 120 1.04 -4.76 -6.57
C ARG A 120 0.30 -5.23 -7.81
N ILE A 121 -0.97 -4.84 -7.94
CA ILE A 121 -1.82 -5.19 -9.08
C ILE A 121 -1.19 -4.67 -10.38
N ILE A 122 -0.65 -3.45 -10.35
CA ILE A 122 -0.01 -2.85 -11.54
C ILE A 122 1.37 -3.46 -11.81
N ALA A 123 2.18 -3.67 -10.77
CA ALA A 123 3.55 -4.19 -10.88
C ALA A 123 3.62 -5.65 -11.33
N GLU A 124 2.58 -6.45 -11.05
CA GLU A 124 2.46 -7.83 -11.54
C GLU A 124 2.30 -7.87 -13.07
N HIS A 125 1.64 -6.88 -13.66
CA HIS A 125 1.33 -6.85 -15.09
C HIS A 125 2.35 -6.06 -15.91
N ILE A 126 3.04 -5.08 -15.31
CA ILE A 126 3.95 -4.18 -16.05
C ILE A 126 5.27 -3.92 -15.30
N PRO A 127 6.44 -4.09 -15.98
CA PRO A 127 7.76 -3.75 -15.44
C PRO A 127 8.12 -2.25 -15.61
N LEU A 128 7.15 -1.34 -15.42
CA LEU A 128 7.37 0.10 -15.50
C LEU A 128 7.50 0.69 -14.09
N PRO A 129 8.24 1.79 -13.90
CA PRO A 129 8.28 2.49 -12.62
C PRO A 129 6.87 2.97 -12.27
N ILE A 130 6.42 2.71 -11.05
CA ILE A 130 5.16 3.22 -10.51
C ILE A 130 5.49 4.23 -9.43
N PHE A 131 5.06 5.47 -9.65
CA PHE A 131 5.11 6.51 -8.64
C PHE A 131 3.70 6.71 -8.12
N SER A 132 3.52 6.68 -6.81
CA SER A 132 2.25 7.10 -6.20
C SER A 132 2.51 8.33 -5.38
N MET A 133 1.63 9.30 -5.53
CA MET A 133 1.61 10.45 -4.64
C MET A 133 0.65 10.18 -3.51
N GLU A 134 1.08 10.52 -2.31
CA GLU A 134 0.20 10.62 -1.16
C GLU A 134 -0.38 12.04 -1.20
N SER A 135 -1.58 12.21 -1.78
CA SER A 135 -2.24 13.52 -1.75
C SER A 135 -2.53 13.91 -0.31
N LYS A 136 -2.24 15.17 0.04
CA LYS A 136 -2.56 15.74 1.36
C LYS A 136 -4.06 15.85 1.58
N HIS A 137 -4.87 15.72 0.52
CA HIS A 137 -6.32 15.90 0.58
C HIS A 137 -7.13 14.62 0.76
N HIS A 138 -6.50 13.44 0.83
CA HIS A 138 -7.22 12.21 1.14
C HIS A 138 -7.58 12.17 2.64
N ARG A 139 -8.77 12.69 2.99
CA ARG A 139 -9.38 12.64 4.34
C ARG A 139 -9.59 11.23 4.92
N ASN A 140 -9.07 10.16 4.31
CA ASN A 140 -9.24 8.78 4.76
C ASN A 140 -7.94 8.03 5.07
N GLY A 141 -6.75 8.63 4.88
CA GLY A 141 -5.49 8.03 5.34
C GLY A 141 -5.44 7.83 6.85
N GLY A 142 -6.10 8.73 7.60
CA GLY A 142 -6.34 8.56 9.03
C GLY A 142 -7.27 7.38 9.33
N MET A 143 -8.34 7.16 8.55
CA MET A 143 -9.35 6.15 8.88
C MET A 143 -8.94 4.71 8.60
N LEU A 144 -8.11 4.42 7.60
CA LEU A 144 -7.67 3.04 7.32
C LEU A 144 -6.57 2.56 8.28
N MET A 145 -5.65 3.45 8.67
CA MET A 145 -4.70 3.21 9.76
C MET A 145 -5.41 3.17 11.11
N THR A 146 -6.36 4.07 11.37
CA THR A 146 -7.18 4.05 12.58
C THR A 146 -8.08 2.82 12.62
N LYS A 147 -8.74 2.37 11.55
CA LYS A 147 -9.59 1.15 11.59
C LYS A 147 -8.77 -0.10 11.91
N ARG A 148 -7.63 -0.29 11.25
CA ARG A 148 -6.75 -1.45 11.53
C ARG A 148 -6.13 -1.37 12.92
N ALA A 149 -5.71 -0.18 13.35
CA ALA A 149 -5.20 0.05 14.71
C ALA A 149 -6.30 -0.04 15.77
N THR A 150 -7.54 0.37 15.50
CA THR A 150 -8.67 0.28 16.44
C THR A 150 -9.23 -1.12 16.51
N ASP A 151 -9.24 -1.88 15.41
CA ASP A 151 -9.65 -3.29 15.44
C ASP A 151 -8.59 -4.15 16.12
N GLN A 152 -7.29 -3.90 15.87
CA GLN A 152 -6.19 -4.50 16.63
C GLN A 152 -6.25 -4.08 18.11
N LYS A 153 -6.40 -2.78 18.41
CA LYS A 153 -6.53 -2.28 19.80
C LYS A 153 -7.77 -2.81 20.49
N LYS A 154 -8.93 -2.94 19.81
CA LYS A 154 -10.15 -3.54 20.40
C LYS A 154 -9.96 -5.03 20.67
N LYS A 155 -9.32 -5.76 19.74
CA LYS A 155 -9.06 -7.20 19.90
C LYS A 155 -8.03 -7.47 21.00
N THR A 156 -7.02 -6.62 21.14
CA THR A 156 -6.02 -6.68 22.22
C THR A 156 -6.58 -6.16 23.55
N ALA A 157 -7.35 -5.08 23.56
CA ALA A 157 -8.01 -4.54 24.76
C ALA A 157 -9.03 -5.51 25.35
N MET A 158 -9.82 -6.18 24.49
CA MET A 158 -10.77 -7.19 24.94
C MET A 158 -10.06 -8.41 25.54
N LYS A 159 -8.94 -8.84 24.95
CA LYS A 159 -8.09 -9.88 25.55
C LYS A 159 -7.50 -9.43 26.89
N THR A 160 -7.04 -8.19 26.99
CA THR A 160 -6.47 -7.62 28.23
C THR A 160 -7.51 -7.53 29.34
N ALA A 161 -8.71 -7.04 29.03
CA ALA A 161 -9.83 -6.97 29.97
C ALA A 161 -10.25 -8.37 30.44
N GLY A 162 -10.29 -9.36 29.53
CA GLY A 162 -10.55 -10.75 29.89
C GLY A 162 -9.52 -11.32 30.87
N PHE A 163 -8.22 -11.13 30.62
CA PHE A 163 -7.17 -11.57 31.54
C PHE A 163 -7.20 -10.80 32.88
N GLY A 164 -7.56 -9.51 32.86
CA GLY A 164 -7.76 -8.70 34.06
C GLY A 164 -8.93 -9.20 34.93
N VAL A 165 -10.06 -9.54 34.31
CA VAL A 165 -11.21 -10.12 35.01
C VAL A 165 -10.87 -11.51 35.57
N ILE A 166 -10.18 -12.35 34.80
CA ILE A 166 -9.75 -13.68 35.27
C ILE A 166 -8.79 -13.56 36.46
N THR A 167 -7.83 -12.63 36.42
CA THR A 167 -6.92 -12.39 37.55
C THR A 167 -7.63 -11.83 38.78
N ALA A 168 -8.60 -10.93 38.61
CA ALA A 168 -9.41 -10.41 39.70
C ALA A 168 -10.28 -11.50 40.36
N ILE A 169 -10.91 -12.37 39.55
CA ILE A 169 -11.69 -13.52 40.06
C ILE A 169 -10.77 -14.49 40.80
N LEU A 170 -9.57 -14.76 40.28
CA LEU A 170 -8.62 -15.67 40.92
C LEU A 170 -8.13 -15.12 42.26
N TYR A 171 -7.83 -13.81 42.34
CA TYR A 171 -7.51 -13.14 43.61
C TYR A 171 -8.68 -13.21 44.60
N ALA A 172 -9.90 -12.89 44.15
CA ALA A 172 -11.09 -12.91 44.99
C ALA A 172 -11.38 -14.32 45.52
N ALA A 173 -11.24 -15.35 44.69
CA ALA A 173 -11.46 -16.75 45.08
C ALA A 173 -10.47 -17.21 46.17
N VAL A 174 -9.18 -16.82 46.04
CA VAL A 174 -8.15 -17.15 47.03
C VAL A 174 -8.40 -16.41 48.34
N PHE A 175 -8.77 -15.13 48.30
CA PHE A 175 -9.01 -14.33 49.51
C PHE A 175 -10.33 -14.68 50.21
N MET A 176 -11.41 -14.97 49.47
CA MET A 176 -12.69 -15.36 50.07
C MET A 176 -12.65 -16.77 50.67
N ASN A 177 -11.77 -17.64 50.17
CA ASN A 177 -11.59 -19.00 50.70
C ASN A 177 -10.25 -19.18 51.42
N ALA A 178 -9.69 -18.10 51.98
CA ALA A 178 -8.36 -18.09 52.56
C ALA A 178 -8.18 -19.17 53.64
N ASP A 179 -9.18 -19.42 54.49
CA ASP A 179 -9.13 -20.47 55.52
C ASP A 179 -9.05 -21.88 54.92
N THR A 180 -9.76 -22.11 53.81
CA THR A 180 -9.73 -23.40 53.10
C THR A 180 -8.41 -23.59 52.38
N VAL A 181 -7.92 -22.55 51.70
CA VAL A 181 -6.62 -22.54 51.02
C VAL A 181 -5.49 -22.80 52.01
N MET A 182 -5.49 -22.13 53.15
CA MET A 182 -4.49 -22.33 54.19
C MET A 182 -4.52 -23.76 54.74
N ASN A 183 -5.70 -24.32 55.00
CA ASN A 183 -5.83 -25.70 55.47
C ASN A 183 -5.28 -26.73 54.47
N TYR A 184 -5.45 -26.50 53.16
CA TYR A 184 -4.82 -27.34 52.12
C TYR A 184 -3.32 -27.08 51.99
N PHE A 185 -2.86 -25.83 52.09
CA PHE A 185 -1.44 -25.49 51.93
C PHE A 185 -0.58 -25.96 53.12
N THR A 186 -1.16 -26.07 54.32
CA THR A 186 -0.46 -26.52 55.54
C THR A 186 -0.56 -28.02 55.80
N ARG A 187 -1.40 -28.76 55.05
CA ARG A 187 -1.60 -30.21 55.23
C ARG A 187 -0.40 -31.09 54.88
N GLY A 188 0.64 -30.53 54.26
CA GLY A 188 1.88 -31.24 53.91
C GLY A 188 1.68 -32.32 52.82
N GLY A 189 2.76 -33.01 52.44
CA GLY A 189 2.73 -34.02 51.38
C GLY A 189 2.58 -33.41 49.97
N TRP A 190 1.77 -34.02 49.11
CA TRP A 190 1.55 -33.53 47.73
C TRP A 190 0.94 -32.12 47.67
N TYR A 191 0.22 -31.71 48.73
CA TYR A 191 -0.40 -30.40 48.84
C TYR A 191 0.60 -29.25 49.04
N ALA A 192 1.84 -29.54 49.45
CA ALA A 192 2.91 -28.55 49.54
C ALA A 192 3.36 -28.00 48.17
N ALA A 193 2.95 -28.63 47.06
CA ALA A 193 3.17 -28.11 45.72
C ALA A 193 2.17 -27.00 45.33
N LEU A 194 1.04 -26.87 46.05
CA LEU A 194 -0.01 -25.89 45.72
C LEU A 194 0.42 -24.42 45.86
N PRO A 195 1.16 -23.99 46.91
CA PRO A 195 1.69 -22.63 47.00
C PRO A 195 2.62 -22.30 45.82
N VAL A 196 3.49 -23.25 45.46
CA VAL A 196 4.43 -23.10 44.34
C VAL A 196 3.68 -22.95 43.02
N ALA A 197 2.71 -23.83 42.76
CA ALA A 197 1.86 -23.77 41.57
C ALA A 197 1.06 -22.45 41.51
N SER A 198 0.56 -21.97 42.65
CA SER A 198 -0.18 -20.71 42.72
C SER A 198 0.69 -19.52 42.29
N VAL A 199 1.94 -19.44 42.76
CA VAL A 199 2.88 -18.38 42.35
C VAL A 199 3.14 -18.42 40.84
N PHE A 200 3.27 -19.60 40.24
CA PHE A 200 3.44 -19.74 38.78
C PHE A 200 2.20 -19.28 38.01
N ILE A 201 1.00 -19.66 38.46
CA ILE A 201 -0.26 -19.23 37.84
C ILE A 201 -0.42 -17.71 37.94
N PHE A 202 -0.15 -17.12 39.11
CA PHE A 202 -0.18 -15.68 39.31
C PHE A 202 0.85 -14.95 38.45
N SER A 203 2.08 -15.45 38.38
CA SER A 203 3.14 -14.88 37.54
C SER A 203 2.77 -14.92 36.05
N PHE A 204 2.22 -16.04 35.57
CA PHE A 204 1.77 -16.17 34.19
C PHE A 204 0.63 -15.20 33.88
N ALA A 205 -0.39 -15.15 34.73
CA ALA A 205 -1.56 -14.32 34.51
C ALA A 205 -1.23 -12.81 34.61
N HIS A 206 -0.38 -12.41 35.57
CA HIS A 206 0.09 -11.04 35.70
C HIS A 206 1.04 -10.64 34.57
N GLY A 207 1.94 -11.54 34.13
CA GLY A 207 2.83 -11.32 32.99
C GLY A 207 2.08 -11.16 31.67
N ALA A 208 1.05 -11.97 31.43
CA ALA A 208 0.17 -11.83 30.28
C ALA A 208 -0.65 -10.53 30.33
N PHE A 209 -1.11 -10.12 31.50
CA PHE A 209 -1.77 -8.82 31.69
C PHE A 209 -0.82 -7.66 31.40
N ALA A 210 0.38 -7.66 31.99
CA ALA A 210 1.37 -6.62 31.82
C ALA A 210 1.78 -6.48 30.34
N GLY A 211 2.12 -7.58 29.66
CA GLY A 211 2.49 -7.54 28.25
C GLY A 211 1.41 -6.92 27.35
N ASN A 212 0.14 -7.27 27.59
CA ASN A 212 -0.97 -6.68 26.85
C ASN A 212 -1.23 -5.21 27.23
N LEU A 213 -1.01 -4.82 28.50
CA LEU A 213 -1.11 -3.44 28.97
C LEU A 213 -0.05 -2.53 28.32
N TRP A 214 1.20 -3.01 28.21
CA TRP A 214 2.28 -2.29 27.51
C TRP A 214 1.99 -2.15 26.01
N SER A 215 1.46 -3.19 25.34
CA SER A 215 0.98 -3.08 23.94
C SER A 215 -0.16 -2.06 23.78
N LEU A 216 -1.07 -1.93 24.76
CA LEU A 216 -2.13 -0.91 24.71
C LEU A 216 -1.61 0.51 24.85
N LEU A 217 -0.57 0.70 25.66
CA LEU A 217 0.14 1.97 25.83
C LEU A 217 1.01 2.33 24.61
N GLY A 218 1.11 1.45 23.61
CA GLY A 218 1.86 1.68 22.38
C GLY A 218 3.37 1.48 22.52
N ILE A 219 3.84 0.96 23.66
CA ILE A 219 5.22 0.58 23.90
C ILE A 219 5.33 -0.90 23.49
N GLU A 220 5.30 -1.12 22.18
CA GLU A 220 5.39 -2.47 21.62
C GLU A 220 6.85 -2.75 21.28
N ALA A 221 7.46 -3.75 21.93
CA ALA A 221 8.81 -4.20 21.60
C ALA A 221 8.82 -4.70 20.15
N VAL A 222 9.76 -4.18 19.34
CA VAL A 222 9.93 -4.60 17.94
C VAL A 222 10.05 -6.12 17.89
N GLN A 223 9.05 -6.78 17.30
CA GLN A 223 9.03 -8.24 17.20
C GLN A 223 10.23 -8.70 16.38
N LYS A 224 11.18 -9.35 17.06
CA LYS A 224 12.41 -9.91 16.45
C LYS A 224 12.08 -10.88 15.30
N ASP A 225 10.90 -11.49 15.32
CA ASP A 225 10.44 -12.40 14.28
C ASP A 225 10.04 -11.66 13.00
N ALA A 226 9.42 -10.49 13.12
CA ALA A 226 9.13 -9.61 11.98
C ALA A 226 10.44 -9.11 11.34
N LEU A 227 11.44 -8.76 12.15
CA LEU A 227 12.78 -8.40 11.68
C LEU A 227 13.46 -9.58 10.95
N ARG A 228 13.40 -10.79 11.52
CA ARG A 228 13.94 -12.00 10.89
C ARG A 228 13.24 -12.38 9.58
N GLU A 229 11.94 -12.14 9.48
CA GLU A 229 11.18 -12.39 8.25
C GLU A 229 11.58 -11.41 7.14
N VAL A 230 11.74 -10.13 7.47
CA VAL A 230 12.25 -9.11 6.55
C VAL A 230 13.67 -9.46 6.09
N GLU A 231 14.54 -9.87 7.01
CA GLU A 231 15.92 -10.25 6.70
C GLU A 231 15.99 -11.45 5.75
N ARG A 232 15.17 -12.50 5.98
CA ARG A 232 15.07 -13.65 5.06
C ARG A 232 14.59 -13.24 3.67
N LYS A 233 13.61 -12.34 3.57
CA LYS A 233 13.09 -11.85 2.27
C LYS A 233 14.17 -11.07 1.50
N VAL A 234 14.98 -10.27 2.19
CA VAL A 234 16.12 -9.53 1.60
C VAL A 234 17.20 -10.48 1.09
N ILE A 235 17.55 -11.52 1.86
CA ILE A 235 18.56 -12.51 1.45
C ILE A 235 18.08 -13.31 0.23
N GLN A 236 16.82 -13.76 0.21
CA GLN A 236 16.25 -14.46 -0.95
C GLN A 236 16.23 -13.59 -2.21
N LYS A 237 15.92 -12.30 -2.08
CA LYS A 237 15.97 -11.35 -3.21
C LYS A 237 17.39 -11.20 -3.76
N LYS A 238 18.41 -11.07 -2.89
CA LYS A 238 19.82 -11.03 -3.31
C LYS A 238 20.27 -12.30 -4.01
N GLN A 239 19.89 -13.47 -3.49
CA GLN A 239 20.24 -14.76 -4.10
C GLN A 239 19.58 -14.94 -5.48
N LYS A 240 18.33 -14.51 -5.66
CA LYS A 240 17.65 -14.53 -6.98
C LYS A 240 18.31 -13.59 -7.99
N ILE A 241 18.85 -12.45 -7.55
CA ILE A 241 19.59 -11.52 -8.42
C ILE A 241 20.94 -12.13 -8.84
N ALA A 242 21.66 -12.77 -7.92
CA ALA A 242 22.96 -13.39 -8.19
C ALA A 242 22.87 -14.61 -9.13
N LYS A 243 21.73 -15.33 -9.15
CA LYS A 243 21.49 -16.49 -10.03
C LYS A 243 21.04 -16.14 -11.45
N LYS A 244 20.78 -14.87 -11.78
CA LYS A 244 20.55 -14.49 -13.18
C LYS A 244 21.86 -14.64 -13.95
N PRO A 245 21.90 -15.38 -15.07
CA PRO A 245 23.11 -15.51 -15.87
C PRO A 245 23.56 -14.11 -16.28
N ARG A 246 24.80 -13.75 -15.96
CA ARG A 246 25.39 -12.49 -16.43
C ARG A 246 25.31 -12.50 -17.95
N ALA A 247 24.71 -11.45 -18.52
CA ALA A 247 24.71 -11.28 -19.97
C ALA A 247 26.17 -11.31 -20.44
N TYR A 248 26.50 -12.28 -21.29
CA TYR A 248 27.81 -12.38 -21.92
C TYR A 248 28.09 -11.05 -22.61
N SER A 249 29.23 -10.43 -22.30
CA SER A 249 29.71 -9.28 -23.04
C SER A 249 29.88 -9.70 -24.50
N TYR A 250 29.06 -9.13 -25.39
CA TYR A 250 29.27 -9.23 -26.82
C TYR A 250 30.58 -8.49 -27.12
N VAL A 251 31.67 -9.26 -27.24
CA VAL A 251 32.96 -8.72 -27.66
C VAL A 251 32.82 -8.41 -29.14
N ASN A 252 32.80 -7.13 -29.46
CA ASN A 252 32.65 -6.62 -30.81
C ASN A 252 33.86 -7.05 -31.66
N PRO A 253 33.69 -7.87 -32.72
CA PRO A 253 34.81 -8.42 -33.49
C PRO A 253 35.54 -7.38 -34.37
N PHE A 254 35.06 -6.14 -34.43
CA PHE A 254 35.61 -5.09 -35.31
C PHE A 254 36.69 -4.21 -34.66
N HIS A 255 37.44 -4.72 -33.68
CA HIS A 255 38.59 -4.01 -33.07
C HIS A 255 39.95 -4.64 -33.39
N ARG A 256 40.01 -5.51 -34.41
CA ARG A 256 41.28 -5.97 -35.00
C ARG A 256 41.28 -5.78 -36.51
N ILE A 257 41.40 -4.53 -36.95
CA ILE A 257 41.93 -4.16 -38.26
C ILE A 257 42.79 -2.92 -38.05
#